data_AF-A0A9X0D656-F1
#
_entry.id   AF-A0A9X0D656-F1
#
_cell.length_a   1.000
_cell.length_b   1.000
_cell.length_c   1.000
_cell.angle_alpha   90.00
_cell.angle_beta   90.00
_cell.angle_gamma   90.00
#
_symmetry.space_group_name_H-M   'P 1'
#
loop_
_entity.id
_entity.type
_entity.pdbx_description
1 polymer ?
#
loop_
_entity_poly.entity_id
_entity_poly.type
_entity_poly.pdbx_seq_one_letter_code
_entity_poly.pdbx_strand_id
1 'polypeptide(L)'
;MRAERVKELKEAKDQADTKSRRNKIEENNKKIQALQKKIKELEAGGVKPQDSKIDTGLGGAKRKDSRAAADLEKVNKEKEKLLGQVEALKKAATSFDNFVRRITVKSNSLKRMLKKLRQKAKPAGPSAEERAAAKKQDKQLKDLQKKLEMEKRKFEKVKDTLTKTEEELKDLKKEHDALSADSRKDKDTLSKLEVAAQEGLAAQEKVDDLTKEVKELREENKSLSDNYNSERILRKKYYNLVEDMKGKIRVFCRARPLSGSEKERGNHEVIKSPDEYTVVVETSRGPRDFQYDQVFTPNHGQEKVFEDTNNLIQSAVDGYNVCIFAYGQTGSGKTYPLINWKHSPIHTFLLWLF
;
A
#
# COMPACT_ATOMS: atom_id res chain seq x y z
N MET A 1 6.55 -19.82 64.83
CA MET A 1 6.46 -18.54 65.59
C MET A 1 7.40 -17.44 65.06
N ARG A 2 8.72 -17.40 65.35
CA ARG A 2 9.61 -16.30 64.85
C ARG A 2 9.91 -16.36 63.34
N ALA A 3 10.08 -17.56 62.78
CA ALA A 3 10.40 -17.74 61.36
C ALA A 3 9.21 -17.44 60.42
N GLU A 4 7.99 -17.79 60.83
CA GLU A 4 6.76 -17.50 60.07
C GLU A 4 6.49 -15.99 60.01
N ARG A 5 6.63 -15.27 61.13
CA ARG A 5 6.50 -13.80 61.14
C ARG A 5 7.49 -13.09 60.23
N VAL A 6 8.72 -13.61 60.09
CA VAL A 6 9.73 -13.02 59.18
C VAL A 6 9.39 -13.29 57.71
N LYS A 7 8.76 -14.43 57.42
CA LYS A 7 8.30 -14.77 56.07
C LYS A 7 7.09 -13.92 55.66
N GLU A 8 6.13 -13.75 56.56
CA GLU A 8 4.98 -12.85 56.37
C GLU A 8 5.41 -11.38 56.18
N LEU A 9 6.40 -10.90 56.94
CA LEU A 9 6.93 -9.54 56.78
C LEU A 9 7.69 -9.35 55.46
N LYS A 10 8.38 -10.38 54.95
CA LYS A 10 9.03 -10.32 53.62
C LYS A 10 8.00 -10.34 52.49
N GLU A 11 7.00 -11.21 52.58
CA GLU A 11 5.93 -11.30 51.58
C GLU A 11 5.08 -10.01 51.56
N ALA A 12 4.82 -9.40 52.72
CA ALA A 12 4.16 -8.10 52.82
C ALA A 12 5.00 -6.96 52.23
N LYS A 13 6.34 -7.00 52.39
CA LYS A 13 7.25 -6.01 51.82
C LYS A 13 7.37 -6.14 50.30
N ASP A 14 7.45 -7.37 49.78
CA ASP A 14 7.50 -7.64 48.34
C ASP A 14 6.16 -7.31 47.65
N GLN A 15 5.02 -7.53 48.34
CA GLN A 15 3.71 -7.09 47.88
C GLN A 15 3.57 -5.56 47.91
N ALA A 16 4.15 -4.88 48.90
CA ALA A 16 4.17 -3.42 48.95
C ALA A 16 5.05 -2.81 47.85
N ASP A 17 6.22 -3.39 47.57
CA ASP A 17 7.13 -2.94 46.51
C ASP A 17 6.58 -3.20 45.11
N THR A 18 5.88 -4.32 44.90
CA THR A 18 5.18 -4.61 43.63
C THR A 18 3.95 -3.73 43.42
N LYS A 19 3.21 -3.38 44.49
CA LYS A 19 2.10 -2.42 44.44
C LYS A 19 2.58 -1.00 44.18
N SER A 20 3.68 -0.58 44.81
CA SER A 20 4.34 0.72 44.56
C SER A 20 4.85 0.84 43.12
N ARG A 21 5.43 -0.24 42.56
CA ARG A 21 5.84 -0.31 41.15
C ARG A 21 4.64 -0.29 40.19
N ARG A 22 3.56 -1.02 40.48
CA ARG A 22 2.32 -0.98 39.67
C ARG A 22 1.69 0.41 39.66
N ASN A 23 1.62 1.09 40.81
CA ASN A 23 1.08 2.45 40.89
C ASN A 23 1.93 3.45 40.08
N LYS A 24 3.27 3.33 40.12
CA LYS A 24 4.15 4.14 39.26
C LYS A 24 3.97 3.86 37.77
N ILE A 25 3.73 2.60 37.39
CA ILE A 25 3.44 2.22 36.00
C ILE A 25 2.09 2.79 35.56
N GLU A 26 1.07 2.76 36.42
CA GLU A 26 -0.26 3.29 36.13
C GLU A 26 -0.26 4.83 36.04
N GLU A 27 0.48 5.50 36.92
CA GLU A 27 0.68 6.96 36.87
C GLU A 27 1.43 7.38 35.59
N ASN A 28 2.44 6.60 35.18
CA ASN A 28 3.15 6.82 33.93
C ASN A 28 2.25 6.54 32.70
N ASN A 29 1.36 5.55 32.76
CA ASN A 29 0.39 5.30 31.69
C ASN A 29 -0.65 6.42 31.57
N LYS A 30 -1.08 7.02 32.69
CA LYS A 30 -1.93 8.22 32.68
C LYS A 30 -1.21 9.43 32.07
N LYS A 31 0.08 9.60 32.36
CA LYS A 31 0.93 10.64 31.73
C LYS A 31 1.08 10.41 30.22
N ILE A 32 1.26 9.17 29.78
CA ILE A 32 1.33 8.79 28.36
C ILE A 32 0.00 9.08 27.64
N GLN A 33 -1.15 8.74 28.24
CA GLN A 33 -2.46 9.04 27.65
C GLN A 33 -2.74 10.55 27.57
N ALA A 34 -2.32 11.33 28.58
CA ALA A 34 -2.42 12.79 28.55
C ALA A 34 -1.53 13.42 27.46
N LEU A 35 -0.32 12.88 27.25
CA LEU A 35 0.57 13.29 26.16
C LEU A 35 0.01 12.92 24.79
N GLN A 36 -0.56 11.73 24.63
CA GLN A 36 -1.23 11.30 23.39
C GLN A 36 -2.45 12.18 23.05
N LYS A 37 -3.19 12.64 24.07
CA LYS A 37 -4.29 13.59 23.88
C LYS A 37 -3.80 14.99 23.46
N LYS A 38 -2.73 15.49 24.10
CA LYS A 38 -2.08 16.76 23.69
C LYS A 38 -1.49 16.71 22.28
N ILE A 39 -0.94 15.57 21.86
CA ILE A 39 -0.43 15.37 20.50
C ILE A 39 -1.59 15.44 19.49
N LYS A 40 -2.71 14.76 19.75
CA LYS A 40 -3.93 14.86 18.92
C LYS A 40 -4.52 16.28 18.85
N GLU A 41 -4.44 17.05 19.92
CA GLU A 41 -4.91 18.44 19.96
C GLU A 41 -3.97 19.38 19.20
N LEU A 42 -2.65 19.13 19.23
CA LEU A 42 -1.65 19.88 18.46
C LEU A 42 -1.69 19.56 16.96
N GLU A 43 -1.99 18.31 16.58
CA GLU A 43 -2.20 17.88 15.19
C GLU A 43 -3.47 18.48 14.55
N ALA A 44 -4.44 18.88 15.37
CA ALA A 44 -5.71 19.48 14.92
C ALA A 44 -5.65 21.01 14.70
N GLY A 45 -4.54 21.69 15.02
CA GLY A 45 -4.54 23.15 15.22
C GLY A 45 -3.64 24.04 14.35
N GLY A 46 -2.83 23.55 13.40
CA GLY A 46 -1.82 24.41 12.77
C GLY A 46 -1.39 24.07 11.35
N VAL A 47 -1.50 25.07 10.46
CA VAL A 47 -0.99 25.12 9.08
C VAL A 47 0.56 25.26 9.03
N LYS A 48 1.22 24.52 8.10
CA LYS A 48 2.56 24.61 7.39
C LYS A 48 3.73 25.41 8.06
N PRO A 49 5.06 25.10 7.94
CA PRO A 49 5.82 24.53 6.81
C PRO A 49 7.07 23.64 7.18
N GLN A 50 7.86 23.29 6.14
CA GLN A 50 9.19 22.67 6.01
C GLN A 50 10.09 22.22 7.20
N ASP A 51 10.74 21.09 6.92
CA ASP A 51 12.11 20.67 7.30
C ASP A 51 12.52 20.71 8.78
N SER A 52 12.38 19.57 9.45
CA SER A 52 13.53 18.73 9.83
C SER A 52 13.13 17.70 10.89
N LYS A 53 13.80 16.53 10.81
CA LYS A 53 13.80 15.42 11.77
C LYS A 53 12.53 14.57 11.81
N ILE A 54 12.53 13.56 10.94
CA ILE A 54 11.79 12.32 11.12
C ILE A 54 12.45 11.56 12.28
N ASP A 55 11.89 11.69 13.47
CA ASP A 55 11.96 10.66 14.51
C ASP A 55 10.63 9.89 14.48
N THR A 56 10.51 8.94 13.56
CA THR A 56 9.40 7.99 13.55
C THR A 56 9.84 6.68 14.19
N GLY A 57 9.42 6.54 15.44
CA GLY A 57 9.41 5.27 16.17
C GLY A 57 8.45 4.26 15.51
N LEU A 58 8.95 3.54 14.51
CA LEU A 58 8.50 2.17 14.19
C LEU A 58 9.13 1.21 15.21
N GLY A 59 8.57 1.22 16.42
CA GLY A 59 8.93 0.35 17.53
C GLY A 59 8.38 -1.06 17.34
N GLY A 60 8.98 -1.84 16.44
CA GLY A 60 8.62 -3.26 16.25
C GLY A 60 9.64 -4.08 15.46
N ALA A 61 10.29 -3.48 14.45
CA ALA A 61 11.26 -4.20 13.61
C ALA A 61 12.74 -3.89 13.95
N LYS A 62 13.04 -2.78 14.63
CA LYS A 62 14.42 -2.36 14.95
C LYS A 62 15.16 -3.24 15.97
N ARG A 63 14.50 -4.18 16.65
CA ARG A 63 15.11 -4.99 17.74
C ARG A 63 15.88 -6.23 17.28
N LYS A 64 15.66 -6.72 16.04
CA LYS A 64 16.40 -7.88 15.52
C LYS A 64 17.73 -7.47 14.88
N ASP A 65 17.74 -6.38 14.10
CA ASP A 65 18.97 -5.83 13.52
C ASP A 65 19.96 -5.35 14.59
N SER A 66 19.46 -4.77 15.69
CA SER A 66 20.32 -4.34 16.80
C SER A 66 20.98 -5.50 17.53
N ARG A 67 20.37 -6.69 17.53
CA ARG A 67 20.89 -7.87 18.25
C ARG A 67 21.95 -8.57 17.41
N ALA A 68 21.69 -8.78 16.11
CA ALA A 68 22.67 -9.33 15.19
C ALA A 68 23.89 -8.40 15.01
N ALA A 69 23.67 -7.07 14.90
CA ALA A 69 24.76 -6.10 14.85
C ALA A 69 25.57 -6.05 16.16
N ALA A 70 24.88 -6.10 17.31
CA ALA A 70 25.57 -6.13 18.61
C ALA A 70 26.35 -7.44 18.82
N ASP A 71 25.87 -8.57 18.30
CA ASP A 71 26.56 -9.85 18.41
C ASP A 71 27.75 -9.91 17.44
N LEU A 72 27.67 -9.33 16.24
CA LEU A 72 28.79 -9.16 15.32
C LEU A 72 29.89 -8.23 15.90
N GLU A 73 29.49 -7.15 16.57
CA GLU A 73 30.42 -6.22 17.22
C GLU A 73 31.14 -6.87 18.41
N LYS A 74 30.45 -7.70 19.19
CA LYS A 74 31.07 -8.49 20.28
C LYS A 74 32.09 -9.48 19.75
N VAL A 75 31.74 -10.25 18.71
CA VAL A 75 32.65 -11.23 18.10
C VAL A 75 33.89 -10.53 17.51
N ASN A 76 33.74 -9.33 16.93
CA ASN A 76 34.88 -8.56 16.43
C ASN A 76 35.77 -8.01 17.55
N LYS A 77 35.20 -7.54 18.67
CA LYS A 77 35.98 -7.13 19.85
C LYS A 77 36.75 -8.30 20.47
N GLU A 78 36.15 -9.49 20.54
CA GLU A 78 36.83 -10.69 21.03
C GLU A 78 37.96 -11.15 20.09
N LYS A 79 37.73 -11.09 18.77
CA LYS A 79 38.75 -11.38 17.75
C LYS A 79 39.96 -10.45 17.84
N GLU A 80 39.77 -9.15 18.02
CA GLU A 80 40.89 -8.20 18.20
C GLU A 80 41.68 -8.48 19.47
N LYS A 81 40.99 -8.83 20.57
CA LYS A 81 41.64 -9.15 21.85
C LYS A 81 42.50 -10.41 21.74
N LEU A 82 42.02 -11.45 21.06
CA LEU A 82 42.78 -12.68 20.80
C LEU A 82 43.98 -12.44 19.88
N LEU A 83 43.83 -11.60 18.83
CA LEU A 83 44.95 -11.22 17.95
C LEU A 83 46.06 -10.51 18.72
N GLY A 84 45.72 -9.59 19.63
CA GLY A 84 46.69 -8.93 20.51
C GLY A 84 47.44 -9.91 21.42
N GLN A 85 46.77 -10.95 21.92
CA GLN A 85 47.41 -12.00 22.72
C GLN A 85 48.37 -12.86 21.89
N VAL A 86 47.99 -13.23 20.66
CA VAL A 86 48.85 -13.98 19.73
C VAL A 86 50.13 -13.20 19.38
N GLU A 87 50.03 -11.89 19.13
CA GLU A 87 51.21 -11.05 18.88
C GLU A 87 52.15 -10.95 20.09
N ALA A 88 51.60 -10.83 21.30
CA ALA A 88 52.39 -10.80 22.53
C ALA A 88 53.14 -12.12 22.75
N LEU A 89 52.49 -13.27 22.49
CA LEU A 89 53.10 -14.59 22.59
C LEU A 89 54.18 -14.80 21.52
N LYS A 90 54.01 -14.30 20.29
CA LYS A 90 55.05 -14.33 19.24
C LYS A 90 56.29 -13.49 19.61
N LYS A 91 56.08 -12.31 20.20
CA LYS A 91 57.19 -11.48 20.74
C LYS A 91 57.92 -12.19 21.89
N ALA A 92 57.19 -12.88 22.77
CA ALA A 92 57.80 -13.71 23.81
C ALA A 92 58.62 -14.87 23.22
N ALA A 93 58.12 -15.57 22.20
CA ALA A 93 58.82 -16.66 21.54
C ALA A 93 60.12 -16.22 20.85
N THR A 94 60.11 -15.09 20.14
CA THR A 94 61.35 -14.52 19.53
C THR A 94 62.36 -14.06 20.58
N SER A 95 61.90 -13.51 21.71
CA SER A 95 62.77 -13.15 22.83
C SER A 95 63.46 -14.37 23.45
N PHE A 96 62.74 -15.50 23.53
CA PHE A 96 63.25 -16.77 24.02
C PHE A 96 64.33 -17.35 23.09
N ASP A 97 64.11 -17.30 21.78
CA ASP A 97 65.05 -17.81 20.78
C ASP A 97 66.38 -17.05 20.82
N ASN A 98 66.31 -15.72 21.01
CA ASN A 98 67.47 -14.87 21.23
C ASN A 98 68.20 -15.20 22.55
N PHE A 99 67.46 -15.53 23.60
CA PHE A 99 68.03 -15.94 24.89
C PHE A 99 68.77 -17.29 24.80
N VAL A 100 68.17 -18.28 24.12
CA VAL A 100 68.79 -19.60 23.88
C VAL A 100 70.07 -19.45 23.05
N ARG A 101 70.05 -18.62 21.98
CA ARG A 101 71.27 -18.30 21.22
C ARG A 101 72.37 -17.74 22.12
N ARG A 102 72.04 -16.79 22.99
CA ARG A 102 73.01 -16.13 23.89
C ARG A 102 73.60 -17.09 24.92
N ILE A 103 72.80 -18.00 25.51
CA ILE A 103 73.31 -19.04 26.41
C ILE A 103 74.18 -20.05 25.67
N THR A 104 73.79 -20.45 24.44
CA THR A 104 74.54 -21.42 23.64
C THR A 104 75.93 -20.92 23.30
N VAL A 105 76.05 -19.64 22.91
CA VAL A 105 77.34 -18.99 22.65
C VAL A 105 78.21 -18.96 23.93
N LYS A 106 77.65 -18.57 25.08
CA LYS A 106 78.37 -18.56 26.37
C LYS A 106 78.77 -19.97 26.84
N SER A 107 77.92 -20.97 26.65
CA SER A 107 78.23 -22.37 26.97
C SER A 107 79.38 -22.90 26.11
N ASN A 108 79.38 -22.57 24.82
CA ASN A 108 80.45 -22.96 23.90
C ASN A 108 81.77 -22.25 24.18
N SER A 109 81.75 -20.97 24.61
CA SER A 109 82.98 -20.27 25.02
C SER A 109 83.57 -20.83 26.31
N LEU A 110 82.73 -21.13 27.31
CA LEU A 110 83.12 -21.77 28.57
C LEU A 110 83.69 -23.18 28.31
N LYS A 111 83.04 -24.01 27.48
CA LYS A 111 83.57 -25.32 27.07
C LYS A 111 84.94 -25.23 26.40
N ARG A 112 85.14 -24.22 25.53
CA ARG A 112 86.45 -23.97 24.88
C ARG A 112 87.52 -23.54 25.90
N MET A 113 87.19 -22.69 26.87
CA MET A 113 88.10 -22.29 27.94
C MET A 113 88.46 -23.47 28.86
N LEU A 114 87.50 -24.32 29.21
CA LEU A 114 87.70 -25.54 29.99
C LEU A 114 88.60 -26.55 29.26
N LYS A 115 88.45 -26.69 27.93
CA LYS A 115 89.32 -27.51 27.08
C LYS A 115 90.76 -26.99 27.06
N LYS A 116 90.97 -25.67 27.00
CA LYS A 116 92.30 -25.03 27.04
C LYS A 116 92.98 -25.19 28.41
N LEU A 117 92.25 -25.00 29.51
CA LEU A 117 92.77 -25.22 30.88
C LEU A 117 93.16 -26.69 31.10
N ARG A 118 92.35 -27.62 30.60
CA ARG A 118 92.61 -29.07 30.73
C ARG A 118 93.76 -29.56 29.84
N GLN A 119 94.03 -28.89 28.71
CA GLN A 119 95.20 -29.16 27.86
C GLN A 119 96.51 -28.61 28.45
N LYS A 120 96.47 -27.47 29.15
CA LYS A 120 97.63 -26.92 29.87
C LYS A 120 98.01 -27.68 31.15
N ALA A 121 97.08 -28.42 31.75
CA ALA A 121 97.29 -29.23 32.95
C ALA A 121 97.95 -30.61 32.71
N LYS A 122 98.38 -30.94 31.48
CA LYS A 122 98.96 -32.25 31.14
C LYS A 122 100.48 -32.41 31.40
N PRO A 123 101.34 -31.37 31.50
CA PRO A 123 102.75 -31.58 31.83
C PRO A 123 103.17 -31.10 33.25
N ALA A 124 102.29 -30.54 34.08
CA ALA A 124 102.64 -30.14 35.45
C ALA A 124 101.45 -30.34 36.41
N GLY A 125 101.71 -30.92 37.59
CA GLY A 125 100.69 -31.21 38.62
C GLY A 125 99.97 -29.93 39.11
N PRO A 126 98.69 -29.99 39.50
CA PRO A 126 97.87 -28.79 39.66
C PRO A 126 98.10 -28.08 41.00
N SER A 127 98.20 -26.74 40.96
CA SER A 127 98.10 -25.90 42.16
C SER A 127 96.65 -25.85 42.67
N ALA A 128 96.46 -25.56 43.97
CA ALA A 128 95.15 -25.56 44.63
C ALA A 128 94.17 -24.52 44.06
N GLU A 129 94.66 -23.42 43.48
CA GLU A 129 93.84 -22.36 42.88
C GLU A 129 93.19 -22.78 41.56
N GLU A 130 93.85 -23.62 40.75
CA GLU A 130 93.33 -24.07 39.45
C GLU A 130 92.19 -25.11 39.59
N ARG A 131 92.26 -25.98 40.62
CA ARG A 131 91.15 -26.90 40.97
C ARG A 131 89.91 -26.13 41.46
N ALA A 132 90.11 -25.02 42.17
CA ALA A 132 89.01 -24.16 42.62
C ALA A 132 88.34 -23.41 41.44
N ALA A 133 89.13 -22.91 40.49
CA ALA A 133 88.63 -22.23 39.29
C ALA A 133 87.84 -23.18 38.36
N ALA A 134 88.34 -24.40 38.13
CA ALA A 134 87.65 -25.41 37.33
C ALA A 134 86.34 -25.87 37.98
N LYS A 135 86.30 -26.06 39.31
CA LYS A 135 85.06 -26.36 40.05
C LYS A 135 84.05 -25.21 39.99
N LYS A 136 84.51 -23.95 40.07
CA LYS A 136 83.64 -22.75 39.97
C LYS A 136 83.02 -22.63 38.58
N GLN A 137 83.77 -22.92 37.52
CA GLN A 137 83.28 -22.94 36.13
C GLN A 137 82.32 -24.10 35.85
N ASP A 138 82.55 -25.30 36.41
CA ASP A 138 81.63 -26.44 36.28
C ASP A 138 80.29 -26.19 36.99
N LYS A 139 80.34 -25.54 38.17
CA LYS A 139 79.13 -25.08 38.88
C LYS A 139 78.34 -24.07 38.05
N GLN A 140 79.01 -23.09 37.44
CA GLN A 140 78.37 -22.12 36.54
C GLN A 140 77.75 -22.78 35.30
N LEU A 141 78.37 -23.83 34.74
CA LEU A 141 77.83 -24.59 33.62
C LEU A 141 76.55 -25.36 34.00
N LYS A 142 76.55 -26.01 35.17
CA LYS A 142 75.36 -26.71 35.69
C LYS A 142 74.21 -25.75 36.00
N ASP A 143 74.50 -24.58 36.57
CA ASP A 143 73.48 -23.57 36.84
C ASP A 143 72.90 -22.98 35.54
N LEU A 144 73.73 -22.77 34.51
CA LEU A 144 73.28 -22.35 33.18
C LEU A 144 72.45 -23.44 32.48
N GLN A 145 72.80 -24.71 32.64
CA GLN A 145 72.00 -25.83 32.12
C GLN A 145 70.63 -25.93 32.80
N LYS A 146 70.57 -25.80 34.13
CA LYS A 146 69.29 -25.77 34.88
C LYS A 146 68.41 -24.58 34.47
N LYS A 147 69.01 -23.39 34.29
CA LYS A 147 68.29 -22.21 33.80
C LYS A 147 67.74 -22.41 32.39
N LEU A 148 68.52 -23.04 31.50
CA LEU A 148 68.09 -23.36 30.14
C LEU A 148 66.93 -24.37 30.14
N GLU A 149 66.95 -25.36 31.03
CA GLU A 149 65.89 -26.37 31.13
C GLU A 149 64.58 -25.79 31.69
N MET A 150 64.66 -24.93 32.72
CA MET A 150 63.48 -24.21 33.22
C MET A 150 62.85 -23.31 32.16
N GLU A 151 63.67 -22.60 31.39
CA GLU A 151 63.20 -21.74 30.32
C GLU A 151 62.57 -22.56 29.17
N LYS A 152 63.17 -23.70 28.77
CA LYS A 152 62.55 -24.61 27.79
C LYS A 152 61.17 -25.12 28.23
N ARG A 153 60.99 -25.44 29.52
CA ARG A 153 59.68 -25.83 30.06
C ARG A 153 58.65 -24.70 30.01
N LYS A 154 59.07 -23.44 30.15
CA LYS A 154 58.16 -22.28 29.99
C LYS A 154 57.79 -22.07 28.52
N PHE A 155 58.74 -22.23 27.60
CA PHE A 155 58.50 -22.09 26.17
C PHE A 155 57.51 -23.13 25.65
N GLU A 156 57.63 -24.39 26.09
CA GLU A 156 56.70 -25.44 25.64
C GLU A 156 55.27 -25.17 26.13
N LYS A 157 55.10 -24.65 27.35
CA LYS A 157 53.79 -24.18 27.82
C LYS A 157 53.23 -23.03 26.98
N VAL A 158 54.07 -22.08 26.58
CA VAL A 158 53.67 -20.93 25.73
C VAL A 158 53.25 -21.42 24.34
N LYS A 159 53.95 -22.41 23.80
CA LYS A 159 53.64 -23.03 22.51
C LYS A 159 52.32 -23.79 22.54
N ASP A 160 52.06 -24.56 23.58
CA ASP A 160 50.77 -25.26 23.78
C ASP A 160 49.60 -24.29 23.95
N THR A 161 49.82 -23.14 24.59
CA THR A 161 48.78 -22.10 24.67
C THR A 161 48.56 -21.41 23.32
N LEU A 162 49.62 -21.22 22.53
CA LEU A 162 49.53 -20.58 21.21
C LEU A 162 48.71 -21.43 20.23
N THR A 163 48.97 -22.74 20.17
CA THR A 163 48.23 -23.65 19.27
C THR A 163 46.74 -23.68 19.61
N LYS A 164 46.38 -23.73 20.90
CA LYS A 164 44.98 -23.66 21.34
C LYS A 164 44.30 -22.36 20.94
N THR A 165 44.96 -21.21 21.15
CA THR A 165 44.40 -19.91 20.73
C THR A 165 44.29 -19.76 19.21
N GLU A 166 45.16 -20.40 18.44
CA GLU A 166 45.09 -20.40 16.97
C GLU A 166 43.92 -21.24 16.44
N GLU A 167 43.59 -22.35 17.10
CA GLU A 167 42.41 -23.16 16.81
C GLU A 167 41.11 -22.40 17.14
N GLU A 168 41.03 -21.78 18.32
CA GLU A 168 39.89 -20.92 18.71
C GLU A 168 39.68 -19.77 17.73
N LEU A 169 40.76 -19.11 17.27
CA LEU A 169 40.69 -18.06 16.25
C LEU A 169 40.20 -18.55 14.89
N LYS A 170 40.46 -19.81 14.54
CA LYS A 170 40.01 -20.40 13.28
C LYS A 170 38.51 -20.67 13.32
N ASP A 171 37.98 -21.13 14.45
CA ASP A 171 36.55 -21.39 14.59
C ASP A 171 35.75 -20.08 14.70
N LEU A 172 36.24 -19.09 15.46
CA LEU A 172 35.63 -17.76 15.52
C LEU A 172 35.55 -17.06 14.13
N LYS A 173 36.55 -17.29 13.27
CA LYS A 173 36.54 -16.76 11.89
C LYS A 173 35.45 -17.39 11.04
N LYS A 174 35.25 -18.72 11.14
CA LYS A 174 34.17 -19.40 10.40
C LYS A 174 32.80 -18.89 10.84
N GLU A 175 32.60 -18.70 12.15
CA GLU A 175 31.35 -18.13 12.68
C GLU A 175 31.14 -16.69 12.19
N HIS A 176 32.18 -15.86 12.21
CA HIS A 176 32.10 -14.50 11.68
C HIS A 176 31.73 -14.47 10.18
N ASP A 177 32.34 -15.33 9.37
CA ASP A 177 32.08 -15.37 7.94
C ASP A 177 30.64 -15.82 7.65
N ALA A 178 30.14 -16.82 8.39
CA ALA A 178 28.75 -17.27 8.32
C ALA A 178 27.76 -16.16 8.73
N LEU A 179 27.99 -15.49 9.86
CA LEU A 179 27.18 -14.34 10.31
C LEU A 179 27.21 -13.18 9.31
N SER A 180 28.35 -12.91 8.67
CA SER A 180 28.46 -11.85 7.67
C SER A 180 27.67 -12.18 6.40
N ALA A 181 27.61 -13.46 6.02
CA ALA A 181 26.86 -13.91 4.85
C ALA A 181 25.35 -13.80 5.09
N ASP A 182 24.88 -14.18 6.27
CA ASP A 182 23.46 -14.05 6.62
C ASP A 182 23.05 -12.57 6.78
N SER A 183 23.90 -11.73 7.38
CA SER A 183 23.64 -10.29 7.45
C SER A 183 23.51 -9.62 6.08
N ARG A 184 24.22 -10.10 5.05
CA ARG A 184 24.06 -9.63 3.66
C ARG A 184 22.71 -10.04 3.08
N LYS A 185 22.28 -11.29 3.28
CA LYS A 185 20.96 -11.76 2.81
C LYS A 185 19.82 -10.99 3.48
N ASP A 186 19.93 -10.74 4.78
CA ASP A 186 18.94 -9.97 5.53
C ASP A 186 18.84 -8.54 4.99
N LYS A 187 19.98 -7.91 4.67
CA LYS A 187 19.99 -6.57 4.04
C LYS A 187 19.31 -6.54 2.67
N ASP A 188 19.55 -7.55 1.83
CA ASP A 188 18.92 -7.64 0.52
C ASP A 188 17.40 -7.85 0.64
N THR A 189 16.95 -8.68 1.58
CA THR A 189 15.51 -8.89 1.82
C THR A 189 14.83 -7.66 2.41
N LEU A 190 15.50 -6.91 3.30
CA LEU A 190 15.01 -5.63 3.82
C LEU A 190 14.81 -4.61 2.69
N SER A 191 15.77 -4.48 1.78
CA SER A 191 15.63 -3.52 0.66
C SER A 191 14.43 -3.85 -0.25
N LYS A 192 14.15 -5.13 -0.48
CA LYS A 192 12.98 -5.57 -1.27
C LYS A 192 11.67 -5.30 -0.54
N LEU A 193 11.63 -5.52 0.78
CA LEU A 193 10.47 -5.22 1.61
C LEU A 193 10.19 -3.72 1.68
N GLU A 194 11.24 -2.88 1.73
CA GLU A 194 11.09 -1.42 1.70
C GLU A 194 10.48 -0.93 0.39
N VAL A 195 10.92 -1.45 -0.75
CA VAL A 195 10.35 -1.12 -2.07
C VAL A 195 8.87 -1.56 -2.14
N ALA A 196 8.56 -2.79 -1.74
CA ALA A 196 7.18 -3.28 -1.73
C ALA A 196 6.27 -2.47 -0.78
N ALA A 197 6.79 -2.02 0.36
CA ALA A 197 6.06 -1.16 1.29
C ALA A 197 5.78 0.24 0.69
N GLN A 198 6.74 0.82 -0.03
CA GLN A 198 6.56 2.09 -0.73
C GLN A 198 5.52 1.98 -1.86
N GLU A 199 5.56 0.91 -2.65
CA GLU A 199 4.55 0.64 -3.68
C GLU A 199 3.16 0.45 -3.07
N GLY A 200 3.06 -0.24 -1.93
CA GLY A 200 1.80 -0.42 -1.21
C GLY A 200 1.21 0.90 -0.71
N LEU A 201 2.04 1.81 -0.20
CA LEU A 201 1.59 3.14 0.23
C LEU A 201 1.07 3.98 -0.96
N ALA A 202 1.78 3.97 -2.08
CA ALA A 202 1.36 4.67 -3.30
C ALA A 202 0.07 4.09 -3.90
N ALA A 203 -0.12 2.77 -3.82
CA ALA A 203 -1.36 2.12 -4.23
C ALA A 203 -2.53 2.52 -3.32
N GLN A 204 -2.30 2.61 -2.00
CA GLN A 204 -3.33 3.00 -1.04
C GLN A 204 -3.82 4.44 -1.27
N GLU A 205 -2.91 5.38 -1.55
CA GLU A 205 -3.28 6.77 -1.85
C GLU A 205 -4.18 6.87 -3.10
N LYS A 206 -3.85 6.13 -4.16
CA LYS A 206 -4.69 6.06 -5.37
C LYS A 206 -6.06 5.45 -5.09
N VAL A 207 -6.14 4.43 -4.25
CA VAL A 207 -7.43 3.82 -3.85
C VAL A 207 -8.28 4.83 -3.10
N ASP A 208 -7.68 5.61 -2.20
CA ASP A 208 -8.40 6.62 -1.43
C ASP A 208 -8.94 7.74 -2.33
N ASP A 209 -8.17 8.19 -3.31
CA ASP A 209 -8.60 9.21 -4.28
C ASP A 209 -9.69 8.72 -5.22
N LEU A 210 -9.54 7.51 -5.78
CA LEU A 210 -10.60 6.88 -6.58
C LEU A 210 -11.88 6.66 -5.77
N THR A 211 -11.76 6.35 -4.48
CA THR A 211 -12.92 6.18 -3.60
C THR A 211 -13.67 7.50 -3.38
N LYS A 212 -12.95 8.63 -3.27
CA LYS A 212 -13.57 9.97 -3.21
C LYS A 212 -14.29 10.29 -4.52
N GLU A 213 -13.65 10.08 -5.66
CA GLU A 213 -14.24 10.34 -6.97
C GLU A 213 -15.50 9.50 -7.21
N VAL A 214 -15.47 8.20 -6.87
CA VAL A 214 -16.66 7.34 -6.95
C VAL A 214 -17.79 7.84 -6.06
N LYS A 215 -17.47 8.41 -4.89
CA LYS A 215 -18.48 8.97 -3.98
C LYS A 215 -19.11 10.23 -4.59
N GLU A 216 -18.31 11.15 -5.10
CA GLU A 216 -18.76 12.38 -5.76
C GLU A 216 -19.64 12.08 -6.96
N LEU A 217 -19.20 11.18 -7.86
CA LEU A 217 -19.98 10.76 -9.03
C LEU A 217 -21.30 10.08 -8.65
N ARG A 218 -21.36 9.37 -7.52
CA ARG A 218 -22.61 8.77 -7.03
C ARG A 218 -23.58 9.82 -6.51
N GLU A 219 -23.08 10.83 -5.80
CA GLU A 219 -23.89 11.94 -5.31
C GLU A 219 -24.43 12.78 -6.48
N GLU A 220 -23.59 13.07 -7.48
CA GLU A 220 -23.98 13.76 -8.71
C GLU A 220 -25.05 12.97 -9.47
N ASN A 221 -24.83 11.67 -9.74
CA ASN A 221 -25.82 10.83 -10.41
C ASN A 221 -27.15 10.76 -9.66
N LYS A 222 -27.12 10.73 -8.33
CA LYS A 222 -28.33 10.77 -7.52
C LYS A 222 -29.08 12.09 -7.74
N SER A 223 -28.38 13.21 -7.62
CA SER A 223 -28.98 14.54 -7.84
C SER A 223 -29.54 14.69 -9.26
N LEU A 224 -28.85 14.16 -10.28
CA LEU A 224 -29.28 14.17 -11.66
C LEU A 224 -30.53 13.31 -11.86
N SER A 225 -30.58 12.13 -11.24
CA SER A 225 -31.75 11.25 -11.25
C SER A 225 -32.98 11.93 -10.61
N ASP A 226 -32.79 12.62 -9.48
CA ASP A 226 -33.86 13.35 -8.80
C ASP A 226 -34.37 14.52 -9.65
N ASN A 227 -33.45 15.30 -10.25
CA ASN A 227 -33.77 16.38 -11.17
C ASN A 227 -34.54 15.86 -12.39
N TYR A 228 -34.05 14.80 -13.04
CA TYR A 228 -34.71 14.19 -14.19
C TYR A 228 -36.13 13.72 -13.85
N ASN A 229 -36.32 13.11 -12.68
CA ASN A 229 -37.65 12.68 -12.25
C ASN A 229 -38.59 13.88 -12.01
N SER A 230 -38.09 14.95 -11.40
CA SER A 230 -38.86 16.17 -11.18
C SER A 230 -39.25 16.85 -12.50
N GLU A 231 -38.33 16.93 -13.46
CA GLU A 231 -38.58 17.46 -14.80
C GLU A 231 -39.55 16.58 -15.58
N ARG A 232 -39.44 15.25 -15.47
CA ARG A 232 -40.37 14.32 -16.11
C ARG A 232 -41.80 14.50 -15.59
N ILE A 233 -41.97 14.66 -14.27
CA ILE A 233 -43.28 14.95 -13.66
C ILE A 233 -43.81 16.29 -14.14
N LEU A 234 -42.94 17.31 -14.18
CA LEU A 234 -43.31 18.66 -14.59
C LEU A 234 -43.69 18.72 -16.07
N ARG A 235 -42.94 18.03 -16.94
CA ARG A 235 -43.25 17.86 -18.36
C ARG A 235 -44.63 17.23 -18.53
N LYS A 236 -44.92 16.13 -17.84
CA LYS A 236 -46.25 15.49 -17.87
C LYS A 236 -47.36 16.45 -17.43
N LYS A 237 -47.13 17.21 -16.36
CA LYS A 237 -48.10 18.20 -15.86
C LYS A 237 -48.39 19.30 -16.89
N TYR A 238 -47.36 19.92 -17.46
CA TYR A 238 -47.55 20.98 -18.44
C TYR A 238 -48.09 20.46 -19.76
N TYR A 239 -47.68 19.27 -20.16
CA TYR A 239 -48.19 18.61 -21.35
C TYR A 239 -49.71 18.43 -21.28
N ASN A 240 -50.19 17.88 -20.16
CA ASN A 240 -51.63 17.71 -19.94
C ASN A 240 -52.37 19.04 -19.83
N LEU A 241 -51.76 20.06 -19.23
CA LEU A 241 -52.36 21.39 -19.17
C LEU A 241 -52.55 21.99 -20.57
N VAL A 242 -51.55 21.87 -21.44
CA VAL A 242 -51.64 22.36 -22.83
C VAL A 242 -52.71 21.59 -23.61
N GLU A 243 -52.78 20.27 -23.46
CA GLU A 243 -53.82 19.47 -24.12
C GLU A 243 -55.23 19.75 -23.56
N ASP A 244 -55.38 19.97 -22.25
CA ASP A 244 -56.65 20.39 -21.65
C ASP A 244 -57.09 21.78 -22.16
N MET A 245 -56.15 22.70 -22.38
CA MET A 245 -56.43 24.03 -22.95
C MET A 245 -56.89 23.97 -24.41
N LYS A 246 -56.47 22.97 -25.18
CA LYS A 246 -56.99 22.72 -26.55
C LYS A 246 -58.40 22.14 -26.56
N GLY A 247 -58.90 21.70 -25.41
CA GLY A 247 -60.23 21.11 -25.25
C GLY A 247 -60.22 19.58 -25.22
N LYS A 248 -61.03 19.01 -24.33
CA LYS A 248 -61.14 17.54 -24.12
C LYS A 248 -61.79 16.80 -25.28
N ILE A 249 -62.60 17.49 -26.06
CA ILE A 249 -63.25 16.96 -27.27
C ILE A 249 -62.82 17.89 -28.41
N ARG A 250 -62.23 17.30 -29.44
CA ARG A 250 -61.81 17.98 -30.66
C ARG A 250 -62.48 17.33 -31.86
N VAL A 251 -62.98 18.15 -32.77
CA VAL A 251 -63.65 17.75 -34.01
C VAL A 251 -62.87 18.32 -35.18
N PHE A 252 -62.22 17.43 -35.91
CA PHE A 252 -61.50 17.77 -37.13
C PHE A 252 -62.32 17.45 -38.37
N CYS A 253 -62.32 18.36 -39.35
CA CYS A 253 -62.88 18.11 -40.66
C CYS A 253 -61.78 17.75 -41.65
N ARG A 254 -61.97 16.71 -42.45
CA ARG A 254 -61.05 16.36 -43.53
C ARG A 254 -61.79 16.18 -44.85
N ALA A 255 -61.47 17.03 -45.82
CA ALA A 255 -61.84 16.87 -47.20
C ALA A 255 -60.79 15.99 -47.90
N ARG A 256 -61.21 14.84 -48.43
CA ARG A 256 -60.31 13.97 -49.21
C ARG A 256 -60.19 14.46 -50.66
N PRO A 257 -59.05 14.23 -51.32
CA PRO A 257 -58.96 14.46 -52.76
C PRO A 257 -59.92 13.54 -53.54
N LEU A 258 -60.41 14.06 -54.66
CA LEU A 258 -61.16 13.29 -55.65
C LEU A 258 -60.26 12.24 -56.30
N SER A 259 -60.77 11.01 -56.39
CA SER A 259 -60.09 9.91 -57.09
C SER A 259 -60.16 10.08 -58.62
N GLY A 260 -59.26 9.44 -59.35
CA GLY A 260 -59.22 9.49 -60.82
C GLY A 260 -60.56 9.12 -61.46
N SER A 261 -61.17 8.02 -61.00
CA SER A 261 -62.47 7.55 -61.47
C SER A 261 -63.63 8.50 -61.14
N GLU A 262 -63.52 9.34 -60.10
CA GLU A 262 -64.53 10.35 -59.78
C GLU A 262 -64.42 11.57 -60.69
N LYS A 263 -63.19 11.97 -61.02
CA LYS A 263 -62.94 13.03 -62.00
C LYS A 263 -63.43 12.62 -63.39
N GLU A 264 -63.19 11.38 -63.79
CA GLU A 264 -63.69 10.81 -65.06
C GLU A 264 -65.23 10.76 -65.14
N ARG A 265 -65.90 10.62 -63.99
CA ARG A 265 -67.38 10.67 -63.89
C ARG A 265 -67.94 12.10 -63.85
N GLY A 266 -67.09 13.12 -63.91
CA GLY A 266 -67.50 14.53 -63.88
C GLY A 266 -67.83 15.07 -62.48
N ASN A 267 -67.41 14.39 -61.41
CA ASN A 267 -67.58 14.93 -60.05
C ASN A 267 -66.62 16.09 -59.83
N HIS A 268 -67.10 17.14 -59.16
CA HIS A 268 -66.32 18.33 -58.81
C HIS A 268 -66.30 18.55 -57.28
N GLU A 269 -65.34 19.34 -56.83
CA GLU A 269 -65.20 19.69 -55.41
C GLU A 269 -66.29 20.68 -55.00
N VAL A 270 -67.01 20.36 -53.92
CA VAL A 270 -68.14 21.17 -53.40
C VAL A 270 -67.81 21.88 -52.08
N ILE A 271 -66.58 21.67 -51.58
CA ILE A 271 -66.09 22.19 -50.31
C ILE A 271 -65.11 23.32 -50.60
N LYS A 272 -65.29 24.46 -49.91
CA LYS A 272 -64.33 25.56 -49.89
C LYS A 272 -63.92 25.82 -48.44
N SER A 273 -62.64 26.08 -48.19
CA SER A 273 -62.12 26.41 -46.86
C SER A 273 -61.51 27.82 -46.88
N PRO A 274 -62.23 28.85 -46.42
CA PRO A 274 -61.70 30.22 -46.38
C PRO A 274 -60.56 30.38 -45.36
N ASP A 275 -60.54 29.56 -44.30
CA ASP A 275 -59.52 29.52 -43.26
C ASP A 275 -59.28 28.08 -42.77
N GLU A 276 -58.43 27.91 -41.75
CA GLU A 276 -58.09 26.59 -41.19
C GLU A 276 -59.16 26.00 -40.24
N TYR A 277 -60.25 26.72 -39.96
CA TYR A 277 -61.27 26.35 -38.97
C TYR A 277 -62.67 26.20 -39.57
N THR A 278 -62.87 26.73 -40.78
CA THR A 278 -64.18 26.89 -41.39
C THR A 278 -64.24 26.15 -42.72
N VAL A 279 -65.32 25.40 -42.91
CA VAL A 279 -65.70 24.78 -44.18
C VAL A 279 -66.99 25.37 -44.68
N VAL A 280 -66.98 25.83 -45.93
CA VAL A 280 -68.13 26.31 -46.68
C VAL A 280 -68.56 25.24 -47.69
N VAL A 281 -69.80 24.78 -47.59
CA VAL A 281 -70.39 23.80 -48.51
C VAL A 281 -71.49 24.47 -49.33
N GLU A 282 -71.39 24.35 -50.65
CA GLU A 282 -72.46 24.81 -51.54
C GLU A 282 -73.63 23.80 -51.53
N THR A 283 -74.80 24.24 -51.05
CA THR A 283 -76.02 23.43 -51.04
C THR A 283 -77.07 24.01 -51.98
N SER A 284 -78.09 23.22 -52.32
CA SER A 284 -79.24 23.70 -53.12
C SER A 284 -80.02 24.85 -52.47
N ARG A 285 -79.78 25.13 -51.19
CA ARG A 285 -80.38 26.23 -50.42
C ARG A 285 -79.39 27.39 -50.18
N GLY A 286 -78.25 27.40 -50.86
CA GLY A 286 -77.17 28.37 -50.68
C GLY A 286 -75.95 27.82 -49.93
N PRO A 287 -74.87 28.62 -49.80
CA PRO A 287 -73.67 28.23 -49.06
C PRO A 287 -73.98 28.09 -47.57
N ARG A 288 -73.37 27.09 -46.91
CA ARG A 288 -73.43 26.88 -45.47
C ARG A 288 -72.04 26.72 -44.88
N ASP A 289 -71.82 27.39 -43.77
CA ASP A 289 -70.53 27.41 -43.09
C ASP A 289 -70.57 26.53 -41.84
N PHE A 290 -69.51 25.77 -41.64
CA PHE A 290 -69.33 24.86 -40.51
C PHE A 290 -67.97 25.10 -39.88
N GLN A 291 -67.95 25.31 -38.56
CA GLN A 291 -66.73 25.54 -37.79
C GLN A 291 -66.28 24.25 -37.11
N TYR A 292 -64.96 24.05 -37.11
CA TYR A 292 -64.26 22.89 -36.57
C TYR A 292 -62.98 23.36 -35.85
N ASP A 293 -62.39 22.48 -35.04
CA ASP A 293 -61.12 22.77 -34.38
C ASP A 293 -59.97 22.83 -35.39
N GLN A 294 -60.09 22.11 -36.52
CA GLN A 294 -59.18 22.21 -37.65
C GLN A 294 -59.82 21.61 -38.92
N VAL A 295 -59.47 22.18 -40.08
CA VAL A 295 -59.93 21.79 -41.40
C VAL A 295 -58.75 21.39 -42.29
N PHE A 296 -58.77 20.13 -42.73
CA PHE A 296 -57.78 19.56 -43.63
C PHE A 296 -58.35 19.47 -45.05
N THR A 297 -57.86 20.34 -45.93
CA THR A 297 -58.13 20.30 -47.37
C THR A 297 -57.42 19.14 -48.09
N PRO A 298 -57.80 18.83 -49.36
CA PRO A 298 -57.16 17.77 -50.15
C PRO A 298 -55.64 17.92 -50.34
N ASN A 299 -55.11 19.13 -50.16
CA ASN A 299 -53.68 19.44 -50.28
C ASN A 299 -52.87 19.02 -49.05
N HIS A 300 -53.54 18.73 -47.93
CA HIS A 300 -52.86 18.32 -46.71
C HIS A 300 -52.52 16.83 -46.72
N GLY A 301 -51.24 16.55 -46.52
CA GLY A 301 -50.71 15.21 -46.34
C GLY A 301 -51.22 14.54 -45.07
N GLN A 302 -51.01 13.23 -44.99
CA GLN A 302 -51.39 12.44 -43.82
C GLN A 302 -50.61 12.85 -42.57
N GLU A 303 -49.36 13.26 -42.74
CA GLU A 303 -48.46 13.70 -41.67
C GLU A 303 -49.06 14.87 -40.90
N LYS A 304 -49.60 15.88 -41.60
CA LYS A 304 -50.22 17.05 -40.95
C LYS A 304 -51.49 16.67 -40.19
N VAL A 305 -52.27 15.71 -40.68
CA VAL A 305 -53.46 15.18 -39.98
C VAL A 305 -53.06 14.42 -38.70
N PHE A 306 -51.88 13.79 -38.70
CA PHE A 306 -51.40 13.00 -37.56
C PHE A 306 -50.60 13.77 -36.52
N GLU A 307 -50.07 14.95 -36.84
CA GLU A 307 -49.29 15.76 -35.90
C GLU A 307 -50.05 15.99 -34.59
N ASP A 308 -51.33 16.35 -34.68
CA ASP A 308 -52.19 16.54 -33.50
C ASP A 308 -52.65 15.23 -32.85
N THR A 309 -52.73 14.15 -33.63
CA THR A 309 -53.01 12.81 -33.11
C THR A 309 -51.83 12.26 -32.30
N ASN A 310 -50.60 12.60 -32.68
CA ASN A 310 -49.39 12.22 -31.95
C ASN A 310 -49.42 12.78 -30.52
N ASN A 311 -49.98 13.99 -30.34
CA ASN A 311 -50.13 14.57 -29.02
C ASN A 311 -51.10 13.78 -28.11
N LEU A 312 -52.20 13.31 -28.70
CA LEU A 312 -53.14 12.43 -28.02
C LEU A 312 -52.51 11.08 -27.64
N ILE A 313 -51.67 10.52 -28.51
CA ILE A 313 -50.94 9.28 -28.23
C ILE A 313 -50.03 9.41 -27.00
N GLN A 314 -49.31 10.52 -26.88
CA GLN A 314 -48.48 10.79 -25.70
C GLN A 314 -49.32 10.82 -24.41
N SER A 315 -50.52 11.41 -24.47
CA SER A 315 -51.48 11.40 -23.35
C SER A 315 -51.91 9.96 -22.99
N ALA A 316 -52.09 9.08 -23.97
CA ALA A 316 -52.41 7.68 -23.74
C ALA A 316 -51.26 6.93 -23.05
N VAL A 317 -50.01 7.16 -23.46
CA VAL A 317 -48.81 6.61 -22.79
C VAL A 317 -48.71 7.12 -21.35
N ASP A 318 -49.15 8.35 -21.10
CA ASP A 318 -49.22 8.95 -19.78
C ASP A 318 -50.37 8.41 -18.90
N GLY A 319 -51.16 7.46 -19.41
CA GLY A 319 -52.21 6.75 -18.66
C GLY A 319 -53.59 7.38 -18.78
N TYR A 320 -53.83 8.26 -19.76
CA TYR A 320 -55.14 8.82 -20.05
C TYR A 320 -55.90 7.96 -21.06
N ASN A 321 -57.23 7.89 -20.91
CA ASN A 321 -58.07 7.22 -21.89
C ASN A 321 -58.31 8.15 -23.07
N VAL A 322 -57.81 7.75 -24.24
CA VAL A 322 -57.95 8.49 -25.50
C VAL A 322 -58.80 7.68 -26.46
N CYS A 323 -59.74 8.35 -27.14
CA CYS A 323 -60.56 7.72 -28.16
C CYS A 323 -60.59 8.59 -29.41
N ILE A 324 -60.38 7.97 -30.58
CA ILE A 324 -60.39 8.64 -31.87
C ILE A 324 -61.50 8.01 -32.71
N PHE A 325 -62.44 8.84 -33.15
CA PHE A 325 -63.53 8.43 -34.04
C PHE A 325 -63.31 8.99 -35.43
N ALA A 326 -63.54 8.17 -36.45
CA ALA A 326 -63.64 8.63 -37.84
C ALA A 326 -65.11 8.55 -38.28
N TYR A 327 -65.71 9.69 -38.58
CA TYR A 327 -67.10 9.79 -39.02
C TYR A 327 -67.22 10.23 -40.49
N GLY A 328 -68.27 9.78 -41.17
CA GLY A 328 -68.56 10.14 -42.56
C GLY A 328 -69.23 9.02 -43.36
N GLN A 329 -69.71 9.33 -44.57
CA GLN A 329 -70.35 8.35 -45.46
C GLN A 329 -69.38 7.31 -46.03
N THR A 330 -69.90 6.24 -46.62
CA THR A 330 -69.07 5.26 -47.36
C THR A 330 -68.31 5.96 -48.48
N GLY A 331 -67.01 5.66 -48.62
CA GLY A 331 -66.14 6.33 -49.58
C GLY A 331 -65.65 7.71 -49.16
N SER A 332 -65.97 8.23 -47.97
CA SER A 332 -65.44 9.52 -47.48
C SER A 332 -63.99 9.47 -47.01
N GLY A 333 -63.38 8.27 -46.98
CA GLY A 333 -61.99 8.09 -46.59
C GLY A 333 -61.74 7.79 -45.12
N LYS A 334 -62.74 7.40 -44.31
CA LYS A 334 -62.57 7.06 -42.87
C LYS A 334 -61.42 6.08 -42.58
N THR A 335 -61.29 5.02 -43.37
CA THR A 335 -60.29 3.95 -43.18
C THR A 335 -58.87 4.39 -43.59
N TYR A 336 -58.76 5.38 -44.48
CA TYR A 336 -57.49 5.79 -45.08
C TYR A 336 -56.51 6.45 -44.07
N PRO A 337 -56.90 7.43 -43.23
CA PRO A 337 -56.07 7.91 -42.12
C PRO A 337 -55.88 6.88 -41.00
N LEU A 338 -56.76 5.90 -40.81
CA LEU A 338 -56.57 4.97 -39.70
C LEU A 338 -55.55 3.86 -40.03
N ILE A 339 -55.57 3.34 -41.27
CA ILE A 339 -54.89 2.07 -41.60
C ILE A 339 -53.83 2.22 -42.71
N ASN A 340 -54.07 3.06 -43.72
CA ASN A 340 -53.30 3.04 -44.97
C ASN A 340 -52.12 4.03 -45.02
N TRP A 341 -51.36 4.13 -43.94
CA TRP A 341 -50.12 4.92 -43.90
C TRP A 341 -48.95 4.08 -43.39
N LYS A 342 -47.77 4.16 -44.04
CA LYS A 342 -46.54 3.46 -43.62
C LYS A 342 -46.09 3.86 -42.20
N HIS A 343 -46.54 5.01 -41.69
CA HIS A 343 -46.42 5.45 -40.29
C HIS A 343 -47.78 5.69 -39.64
N SER A 344 -48.79 4.87 -39.97
CA SER A 344 -50.15 5.03 -39.40
C SER A 344 -50.08 5.10 -37.88
N PRO A 345 -50.95 5.89 -37.20
CA PRO A 345 -50.91 6.04 -35.76
C PRO A 345 -51.04 4.70 -35.05
N ILE A 346 -51.76 3.72 -35.62
CA ILE A 346 -51.83 2.35 -35.10
C ILE A 346 -50.47 1.64 -35.21
N HIS A 347 -49.79 1.74 -36.34
CA HIS A 347 -48.47 1.11 -36.54
C HIS A 347 -47.37 1.82 -35.74
N THR A 348 -47.36 3.15 -35.72
CA THR A 348 -46.42 3.98 -34.95
C THR A 348 -46.65 3.85 -33.45
N PHE A 349 -47.91 3.78 -32.99
CA PHE A 349 -48.24 3.50 -31.58
C PHE A 349 -47.78 2.10 -31.15
N LEU A 350 -47.99 1.09 -31.99
CA LEU A 350 -47.46 -0.26 -31.75
C LEU A 350 -45.92 -0.26 -31.74
N LEU A 351 -45.26 0.51 -32.61
CA LEU A 351 -43.79 0.62 -32.61
C LEU A 351 -43.21 1.45 -31.45
N TRP A 352 -44.01 2.30 -30.80
CA TRP A 352 -43.58 3.11 -29.64
C TRP A 352 -43.81 2.40 -28.31
N LEU A 353 -44.73 1.44 -28.27
CA LEU A 353 -45.05 0.64 -27.08
C LEU A 353 -44.10 -0.56 -26.88
N PHE A 354 -43.40 -0.98 -27.94
CA PHE A 354 -42.36 -2.02 -27.93
C PHE A 354 -41.00 -1.39 -28.21
#